data_AF-A0AB40AJG4-F1
#
_entry.id   AF-A0AB40AJG4-F1
#
_cell.length_a   1.000
_cell.length_b   1.000
_cell.length_c   1.000
_cell.angle_alpha   90.00
_cell.angle_beta   90.00
_cell.angle_gamma   90.00
#
_symmetry.space_group_name_H-M   'P 1'
#
loop_
_entity.id
_entity.type
_entity.pdbx_description
1 polymer ?
#
loop_
_entity_poly.entity_id
_entity_poly.type
_entity_poly.pdbx_seq_one_letter_code
_entity_poly.pdbx_strand_id
1 'polypeptide(L)'
;MQKAWVYEEYGPKEVLKLGEIPIPTTLEDDQLLVQVRAAALNTIDSKRRQLAIFPSGLPAVPGCDMAGVVVGKGSRVAKLEVGDQVYGNIQNFNEPEKLKKLGTLAEYVAVEEQHVALKPSQLSFEEAASLPLALQTAIEGFKNAKFKEGDSVFVVGGAGGVGTLVVQLAKQHFGAFKVVATCSTSKVEFVKSLGADMVVDYTTTKYQDIEEKFDFVYDTIGDSKNSIVVAKEEAPVVDITWPPSNPKVIYSSLTGRGESLEKLKSCLESGKIKAMIDPSGPYHFKDVISAFGHLETGRARGKVVVTSFPLFG
;
A
#
# COMPACT_ATOMS: atom_id res chain seq x y z
N MET A 1 -0.29 -28.53 5.94
CA MET A 1 0.40 -27.44 6.68
C MET A 1 1.01 -26.48 5.68
N GLN A 2 1.30 -25.26 6.09
CA GLN A 2 2.04 -24.26 5.32
C GLN A 2 2.97 -23.47 6.23
N LYS A 3 4.03 -22.92 5.67
CA LYS A 3 4.91 -21.97 6.37
C LYS A 3 4.29 -20.58 6.38
N ALA A 4 4.34 -19.94 7.54
CA ALA A 4 3.87 -18.58 7.74
C ALA A 4 4.72 -17.86 8.80
N TRP A 5 4.80 -16.54 8.69
CA TRP A 5 5.30 -15.71 9.78
C TRP A 5 4.15 -15.36 10.73
N VAL A 6 4.28 -15.77 11.98
CA VAL A 6 3.23 -15.68 13.00
C VAL A 6 3.73 -14.83 14.17
N TYR A 7 2.84 -14.04 14.77
CA TYR A 7 3.05 -13.45 16.09
C TYR A 7 1.93 -13.87 17.05
N GLU A 8 2.33 -14.28 18.26
CA GLU A 8 1.41 -14.76 19.30
C GLU A 8 1.15 -13.70 20.38
N GLU A 9 1.92 -12.62 20.37
CA GLU A 9 1.79 -11.45 21.23
C GLU A 9 2.09 -10.18 20.42
N TYR A 10 1.58 -9.05 20.88
CA TYR A 10 1.88 -7.75 20.27
C TYR A 10 3.27 -7.29 20.70
N GLY A 11 4.03 -6.70 19.77
CA GLY A 11 5.38 -6.25 20.09
C GLY A 11 6.27 -5.91 18.88
N PRO A 12 7.58 -5.74 19.14
CA PRO A 12 8.56 -5.42 18.11
C PRO A 12 8.72 -6.60 17.14
N LYS A 13 9.42 -6.41 16.02
CA LYS A 13 9.51 -7.41 14.94
C LYS A 13 10.05 -8.78 15.37
N GLU A 14 10.77 -8.85 16.47
CA GLU A 14 11.33 -10.07 17.05
C GLU A 14 10.27 -11.03 17.61
N VAL A 15 9.04 -10.56 17.84
CA VAL A 15 7.89 -11.43 18.19
C VAL A 15 7.41 -12.26 16.99
N LEU A 16 7.78 -11.90 15.75
CA LEU A 16 7.50 -12.71 14.58
C LEU A 16 8.36 -13.97 14.57
N LYS A 17 7.71 -15.12 14.46
CA LYS A 17 8.35 -16.42 14.32
C LYS A 17 7.89 -17.09 13.04
N LEU A 18 8.83 -17.68 12.31
CA LEU A 18 8.51 -18.58 11.21
C LEU A 18 8.01 -19.89 11.81
N GLY A 19 6.80 -20.30 11.44
CA GLY A 19 6.17 -21.52 11.92
C GLY A 19 5.35 -22.22 10.84
N GLU A 20 4.77 -23.36 11.20
CA GLU A 20 3.84 -24.08 10.35
C GLU A 20 2.40 -23.95 10.88
N ILE A 21 1.48 -23.56 10.00
CA ILE A 21 0.05 -23.44 10.31
C ILE A 21 -0.78 -24.24 9.29
N PRO A 22 -2.05 -24.57 9.57
CA PRO A 22 -2.92 -25.17 8.57
C PRO A 22 -3.09 -24.28 7.32
N ILE A 23 -3.21 -24.91 6.15
CA ILE A 23 -3.65 -24.20 4.93
C ILE A 23 -5.15 -23.91 5.11
N PRO A 24 -5.65 -22.69 4.82
CA PRO A 24 -7.07 -22.36 4.91
C PRO A 24 -7.84 -23.01 3.75
N THR A 25 -8.09 -24.32 3.87
CA THR A 25 -8.74 -25.12 2.82
C THR A 25 -10.27 -25.09 2.90
N THR A 26 -10.83 -24.77 4.06
CA THR A 26 -12.25 -24.45 4.21
C THR A 26 -12.48 -23.01 3.76
N LEU A 27 -12.90 -22.84 2.51
CA LEU A 27 -13.21 -21.53 1.94
C LEU A 27 -14.67 -21.18 2.16
N GLU A 28 -14.93 -19.91 2.46
CA GLU A 28 -16.26 -19.35 2.28
C GLU A 28 -16.63 -19.32 0.79
N ASP A 29 -17.92 -19.27 0.50
CA ASP A 29 -18.43 -19.40 -0.87
C ASP A 29 -17.90 -18.32 -1.83
N ASP A 30 -17.56 -17.13 -1.35
CA ASP A 30 -17.03 -16.02 -2.15
C ASP A 30 -15.49 -15.88 -2.08
N GLN A 31 -14.81 -16.86 -1.47
CA GLN A 31 -13.36 -16.84 -1.29
C GLN A 31 -12.58 -17.65 -2.33
N LEU A 32 -11.36 -17.21 -2.56
CA LEU A 32 -10.33 -17.88 -3.33
C LEU A 32 -9.27 -18.38 -2.35
N LEU A 33 -8.71 -19.56 -2.63
CA LEU A 33 -7.41 -19.96 -2.09
C LEU A 33 -6.34 -19.56 -3.09
N VAL A 34 -5.40 -18.71 -2.66
CA VAL A 34 -4.33 -18.20 -3.52
C VAL A 34 -2.98 -18.65 -2.98
N GLN A 35 -2.17 -19.27 -3.84
CA GLN A 35 -0.78 -19.57 -3.57
C GLN A 35 0.05 -18.31 -3.79
N VAL A 36 0.58 -17.73 -2.71
CA VAL A 36 1.28 -16.45 -2.71
C VAL A 36 2.63 -16.59 -3.43
N ARG A 37 2.92 -15.66 -4.34
CA ARG A 37 4.23 -15.57 -5.04
C ARG A 37 5.05 -14.41 -4.52
N ALA A 38 4.40 -13.29 -4.21
CA ALA A 38 5.00 -12.14 -3.56
C ALA A 38 3.98 -11.45 -2.66
N ALA A 39 4.47 -10.76 -1.63
CA ALA A 39 3.70 -9.92 -0.72
C ALA A 39 4.44 -8.59 -0.51
N ALA A 40 3.72 -7.51 -0.21
CA ALA A 40 4.34 -6.24 0.14
C ALA A 40 4.01 -5.82 1.56
N LEU A 41 5.01 -5.27 2.25
CA LEU A 41 4.84 -4.73 3.58
C LEU A 41 4.29 -3.30 3.52
N ASN A 42 3.48 -2.97 4.51
CA ASN A 42 2.91 -1.66 4.74
C ASN A 42 3.15 -1.23 6.19
N THR A 43 3.18 0.08 6.43
CA THR A 43 3.34 0.60 7.80
C THR A 43 2.22 0.13 8.74
N ILE A 44 1.03 -0.15 8.19
CA ILE A 44 -0.08 -0.73 8.95
C ILE A 44 0.23 -2.13 9.47
N ASP A 45 1.03 -2.95 8.77
CA ASP A 45 1.42 -4.28 9.26
C ASP A 45 2.23 -4.18 10.56
N SER A 46 3.20 -3.25 10.61
CA SER A 46 3.95 -2.95 11.84
C SER A 46 3.04 -2.40 12.93
N LYS A 47 2.15 -1.44 12.61
CA LYS A 47 1.25 -0.83 13.61
C LYS A 47 0.27 -1.84 14.21
N ARG A 48 -0.30 -2.75 13.41
CA ARG A 48 -1.19 -3.81 13.88
C ARG A 48 -0.46 -4.77 14.82
N ARG A 49 0.78 -5.15 14.48
CA ARG A 49 1.62 -6.03 15.32
C ARG A 49 2.12 -5.35 16.60
N GLN A 50 2.55 -4.09 16.53
CA GLN A 50 3.18 -3.40 17.67
C GLN A 50 2.17 -2.79 18.63
N LEU A 51 1.10 -2.18 18.10
CA LEU A 51 0.20 -1.29 18.86
C LEU A 51 -1.24 -1.82 18.96
N ALA A 52 -1.49 -3.04 18.47
CA ALA A 52 -2.83 -3.64 18.41
C ALA A 52 -3.88 -2.74 17.75
N ILE A 53 -3.46 -1.90 16.79
CA ILE A 53 -4.38 -1.12 15.95
C ILE A 53 -5.23 -2.11 15.14
N PHE A 54 -6.55 -1.96 15.17
CA PHE A 54 -7.50 -2.90 14.53
C PHE A 54 -7.21 -4.39 14.84
N PRO A 55 -7.36 -4.81 16.11
CA PRO A 55 -6.99 -6.16 16.52
C PRO A 55 -7.99 -7.19 15.96
N SER A 56 -7.45 -8.24 15.34
CA SER A 56 -8.21 -9.38 14.77
C SER A 56 -7.99 -10.69 15.53
N GLY A 57 -7.45 -10.61 16.76
CA GLY A 57 -7.11 -11.75 17.61
C GLY A 57 -5.75 -12.40 17.31
N LEU A 58 -5.22 -13.14 18.28
CA LEU A 58 -3.92 -13.84 18.24
C LEU A 58 -4.14 -15.37 18.27
N PRO A 59 -3.19 -16.20 17.78
CA PRO A 59 -1.97 -15.82 17.05
C PRO A 59 -2.27 -15.38 15.60
N ALA A 60 -1.57 -14.39 15.07
CA ALA A 60 -1.89 -13.78 13.76
C ALA A 60 -0.75 -13.86 12.76
N VAL A 61 -1.08 -13.79 11.47
CA VAL A 61 -0.13 -13.68 10.35
C VAL A 61 -0.24 -12.25 9.79
N PRO A 62 0.85 -11.46 9.69
CA PRO A 62 0.79 -10.12 9.12
C PRO A 62 0.69 -10.13 7.59
N GLY A 63 0.49 -8.96 7.00
CA GLY A 63 0.51 -8.76 5.56
C GLY A 63 -0.87 -8.44 5.01
N CYS A 64 -0.94 -7.37 4.22
CA CYS A 64 -2.14 -6.91 3.53
C CYS A 64 -2.07 -7.20 2.02
N ASP A 65 -0.95 -6.90 1.39
CA ASP A 65 -0.78 -6.99 -0.06
C ASP A 65 -0.24 -8.36 -0.48
N MET A 66 -0.75 -8.89 -1.60
CA MET A 66 -0.16 -10.04 -2.28
C MET A 66 -0.38 -10.04 -3.79
N ALA A 67 0.43 -10.84 -4.46
CA ALA A 67 0.18 -11.37 -5.79
C ALA A 67 0.50 -12.87 -5.82
N GLY A 68 -0.32 -13.65 -6.53
CA GLY A 68 -0.22 -15.10 -6.52
C GLY A 68 -1.08 -15.78 -7.58
N VAL A 69 -1.23 -17.10 -7.44
CA VAL A 69 -2.02 -17.93 -8.37
C VAL A 69 -3.18 -18.55 -7.63
N VAL A 70 -4.39 -18.48 -8.18
CA VAL A 70 -5.58 -19.14 -7.62
C VAL A 70 -5.41 -20.66 -7.72
N VAL A 71 -5.57 -21.36 -6.60
CA VAL A 71 -5.46 -22.83 -6.50
C VAL A 71 -6.75 -23.49 -5.98
N GLY A 72 -7.73 -22.70 -5.56
CA GLY A 72 -9.05 -23.16 -5.16
C GLY A 72 -10.05 -22.00 -5.10
N LYS A 73 -11.34 -22.29 -5.20
CA LYS A 73 -12.40 -21.28 -5.14
C LYS A 73 -13.66 -21.81 -4.46
N GLY A 74 -14.36 -20.92 -3.76
CA GLY A 74 -15.68 -21.15 -3.22
C GLY A 74 -16.75 -21.22 -4.30
N SER A 75 -17.94 -21.69 -3.92
CA SER A 75 -19.04 -22.00 -4.85
C SER A 75 -19.65 -20.79 -5.56
N ARG A 76 -19.50 -19.58 -5.00
CA ARG A 76 -20.04 -18.32 -5.52
C ARG A 76 -19.01 -17.41 -6.19
N VAL A 77 -17.75 -17.83 -6.28
CA VAL A 77 -16.73 -17.14 -7.08
C VAL A 77 -17.08 -17.26 -8.56
N ALA A 78 -17.27 -16.12 -9.23
CA ALA A 78 -17.86 -16.07 -10.58
C ALA A 78 -16.94 -15.47 -11.65
N LYS A 79 -15.99 -14.61 -11.27
CA LYS A 79 -15.13 -13.85 -12.19
C LYS A 79 -13.73 -14.45 -12.33
N LEU A 80 -13.30 -15.22 -11.34
CA LEU A 80 -11.95 -15.77 -11.26
C LEU A 80 -11.97 -17.30 -11.23
N GLU A 81 -10.95 -17.89 -11.84
CA GLU A 81 -10.80 -19.33 -12.00
C GLU A 81 -9.47 -19.84 -11.43
N VAL A 82 -9.41 -21.16 -11.16
CA VAL A 82 -8.16 -21.83 -10.78
C VAL A 82 -7.14 -21.67 -11.91
N GLY A 83 -5.93 -21.26 -11.56
CA GLY A 83 -4.85 -20.92 -12.50
C GLY A 83 -4.71 -19.43 -12.79
N ASP A 84 -5.70 -18.61 -12.43
CA ASP A 84 -5.60 -17.16 -12.63
C ASP A 84 -4.49 -16.55 -11.76
N GLN A 85 -3.74 -15.63 -12.36
CA GLN A 85 -2.77 -14.81 -11.64
C GLN A 85 -3.48 -13.57 -11.11
N VAL A 86 -3.49 -13.40 -9.80
CA VAL A 86 -4.24 -12.34 -9.12
C VAL A 86 -3.34 -11.51 -8.22
N TYR A 87 -3.78 -10.29 -7.92
CA TYR A 87 -3.15 -9.42 -6.94
C TYR A 87 -4.20 -8.59 -6.21
N GLY A 88 -3.91 -8.20 -4.96
CA GLY A 88 -4.86 -7.43 -4.17
C GLY A 88 -4.39 -7.14 -2.75
N ASN A 89 -5.09 -6.22 -2.10
CA ASN A 89 -5.01 -5.97 -0.68
C ASN A 89 -6.17 -6.74 -0.03
N ILE A 90 -5.85 -7.67 0.86
CA ILE A 90 -6.82 -8.59 1.46
C ILE A 90 -7.58 -7.99 2.66
N GLN A 91 -7.33 -6.72 2.99
CA GLN A 91 -7.88 -6.06 4.17
C GLN A 91 -8.73 -4.85 3.76
N ASN A 92 -9.92 -4.71 4.34
CA ASN A 92 -10.74 -3.50 4.23
C ASN A 92 -10.83 -2.80 5.60
N PHE A 93 -10.10 -1.70 5.76
CA PHE A 93 -10.04 -0.97 7.03
C PHE A 93 -11.31 -0.19 7.38
N ASN A 94 -12.25 -0.07 6.42
CA ASN A 94 -13.58 0.50 6.67
C ASN A 94 -14.57 -0.53 7.26
N GLU A 95 -14.18 -1.81 7.34
CA GLU A 95 -14.94 -2.90 7.96
C GLU A 95 -14.04 -3.62 8.98
N PRO A 96 -13.62 -2.93 10.08
CA PRO A 96 -12.61 -3.43 11.01
C PRO A 96 -12.96 -4.77 11.65
N GLU A 97 -14.25 -5.08 11.80
CA GLU A 97 -14.76 -6.35 12.32
C GLU A 97 -14.53 -7.54 11.38
N LYS A 98 -14.25 -7.29 10.10
CA LYS A 98 -13.99 -8.33 9.08
C LYS A 98 -12.50 -8.47 8.73
N LEU A 99 -11.62 -7.76 9.43
CA LEU A 99 -10.19 -7.84 9.14
C LEU A 99 -9.66 -9.25 9.39
N LYS A 100 -8.91 -9.75 8.40
CA LYS A 100 -8.35 -11.10 8.47
C LYS A 100 -7.25 -11.16 9.51
N LYS A 101 -7.32 -12.21 10.32
CA LYS A 101 -6.28 -12.64 11.26
C LYS A 101 -5.10 -13.34 10.57
N LEU A 102 -5.37 -14.03 9.46
CA LEU A 102 -4.36 -14.72 8.66
C LEU A 102 -4.06 -13.90 7.39
N GLY A 103 -2.97 -13.13 7.45
CA GLY A 103 -2.50 -12.24 6.38
C GLY A 103 -1.67 -12.92 5.29
N THR A 104 -0.98 -12.10 4.49
CA THR A 104 -0.29 -12.53 3.26
C THR A 104 1.13 -13.04 3.43
N LEU A 105 1.73 -12.96 4.63
CA LEU A 105 3.04 -13.55 4.92
C LEU A 105 2.96 -15.06 5.24
N ALA A 106 2.26 -15.78 4.37
CA ALA A 106 2.08 -17.24 4.36
C ALA A 106 2.13 -17.76 2.92
N GLU A 107 2.41 -19.05 2.72
CA GLU A 107 2.46 -19.67 1.38
C GLU A 107 1.10 -19.64 0.65
N TYR A 108 0.00 -19.69 1.40
CA TYR A 108 -1.37 -19.66 0.92
C TYR A 108 -2.23 -18.74 1.77
N VAL A 109 -3.14 -18.02 1.11
CA VAL A 109 -4.10 -17.13 1.77
C VAL A 109 -5.50 -17.32 1.19
N ALA A 110 -6.50 -17.27 2.07
CA ALA A 110 -7.91 -17.21 1.68
C ALA A 110 -8.35 -15.75 1.58
N VAL A 111 -8.91 -15.36 0.42
CA VAL A 111 -9.28 -13.97 0.13
C VAL A 111 -10.60 -13.91 -0.64
N GLU A 112 -11.48 -12.98 -0.28
CA GLU A 112 -12.73 -12.75 -0.98
C GLU A 112 -12.45 -12.25 -2.40
N GLU A 113 -13.22 -12.75 -3.37
CA GLU A 113 -13.08 -12.39 -4.80
C GLU A 113 -13.07 -10.86 -5.00
N GLN A 114 -13.86 -10.12 -4.23
CA GLN A 114 -13.97 -8.67 -4.31
C GLN A 114 -12.68 -7.90 -3.95
N HIS A 115 -11.71 -8.52 -3.26
CA HIS A 115 -10.48 -7.86 -2.82
C HIS A 115 -9.33 -7.96 -3.83
N VAL A 116 -9.45 -8.83 -4.83
CA VAL A 116 -8.41 -9.10 -5.81
C VAL A 116 -8.84 -8.73 -7.23
N ALA A 117 -7.85 -8.53 -8.09
CA ALA A 117 -8.03 -8.36 -9.53
C ALA A 117 -7.04 -9.27 -10.28
N LEU A 118 -7.29 -9.50 -11.57
CA LEU A 118 -6.30 -10.16 -12.44
C LEU A 118 -5.01 -9.33 -12.48
N LYS A 119 -3.87 -10.00 -12.26
CA LYS A 119 -2.55 -9.40 -12.37
C LYS A 119 -2.34 -8.87 -13.80
N PRO A 120 -1.96 -7.61 -13.99
CA PRO A 120 -1.48 -7.12 -15.29
C PRO A 120 -0.41 -8.06 -15.84
N SER A 121 -0.55 -8.49 -17.10
CA SER A 121 0.33 -9.55 -17.66
C SER A 121 1.78 -9.11 -17.75
N GLN A 122 2.02 -7.80 -17.91
CA GLN A 122 3.35 -7.19 -18.04
C GLN A 122 4.10 -7.03 -16.71
N LEU A 123 3.41 -7.13 -15.57
CA LEU A 123 4.06 -6.97 -14.27
C LEU A 123 4.57 -8.29 -13.71
N SER A 124 5.70 -8.28 -13.03
CA SER A 124 6.11 -9.40 -12.18
C SER A 124 5.16 -9.57 -11.00
N PHE A 125 5.27 -10.70 -10.27
CA PHE A 125 4.51 -10.87 -9.03
C PHE A 125 4.94 -9.86 -7.96
N GLU A 126 6.23 -9.54 -7.87
CA GLU A 126 6.77 -8.53 -6.97
C GLU A 126 6.23 -7.13 -7.27
N GLU A 127 6.24 -6.73 -8.54
CA GLU A 127 5.68 -5.46 -8.97
C GLU A 127 4.18 -5.39 -8.68
N ALA A 128 3.43 -6.44 -9.03
CA ALA A 128 2.01 -6.51 -8.76
C ALA A 128 1.71 -6.45 -7.26
N ALA A 129 2.39 -7.24 -6.42
CA ALA A 129 2.20 -7.24 -4.96
C ALA A 129 2.55 -5.88 -4.34
N SER A 130 3.41 -5.08 -4.95
CA SER A 130 3.77 -3.75 -4.43
C SER A 130 2.68 -2.69 -4.55
N LEU A 131 1.63 -2.95 -5.33
CA LEU A 131 0.64 -1.93 -5.71
C LEU A 131 -0.59 -1.81 -4.80
N PRO A 132 -1.29 -2.88 -4.37
CA PRO A 132 -2.72 -2.79 -4.07
C PRO A 132 -3.09 -1.77 -3.00
N LEU A 133 -2.59 -1.92 -1.77
CA LEU A 133 -2.92 -1.01 -0.67
C LEU A 133 -2.47 0.41 -0.98
N ALA A 134 -1.24 0.58 -1.45
CA ALA A 134 -0.68 1.90 -1.69
C ALA A 134 -1.39 2.65 -2.83
N LEU A 135 -1.75 1.94 -3.90
CA LEU A 135 -2.46 2.49 -5.06
C LEU A 135 -3.91 2.83 -4.71
N GLN A 136 -4.61 1.93 -4.03
CA GLN A 136 -5.97 2.17 -3.54
C GLN A 136 -6.01 3.37 -2.58
N THR A 137 -5.03 3.46 -1.68
CA THR A 137 -4.88 4.60 -0.77
C THR A 137 -4.75 5.90 -1.55
N ALA A 138 -3.83 5.96 -2.52
CA ALA A 138 -3.60 7.14 -3.35
C ALA A 138 -4.88 7.59 -4.07
N ILE A 139 -5.59 6.67 -4.73
CA ILE A 139 -6.83 6.99 -5.45
C ILE A 139 -7.91 7.52 -4.50
N GLU A 140 -8.09 6.89 -3.33
CA GLU A 140 -9.12 7.31 -2.38
C GLU A 140 -8.85 8.74 -1.87
N GLY A 141 -7.58 9.12 -1.68
CA GLY A 141 -7.24 10.50 -1.31
C GLY A 141 -7.64 11.53 -2.37
N PHE A 142 -7.37 11.26 -3.66
CA PHE A 142 -7.83 12.15 -4.75
C PHE A 142 -9.35 12.25 -4.81
N LYS A 143 -10.05 11.13 -4.62
CA LYS A 143 -11.52 11.08 -4.59
C LYS A 143 -12.09 11.88 -3.41
N ASN A 144 -11.52 11.73 -2.22
CA ASN A 144 -11.93 12.46 -1.03
C ASN A 144 -11.67 13.97 -1.15
N ALA A 145 -10.59 14.35 -1.84
CA ALA A 145 -10.29 15.74 -2.18
C ALA A 145 -11.19 16.30 -3.30
N LYS A 146 -11.94 15.46 -4.03
CA LYS A 146 -12.67 15.83 -5.25
C LYS A 146 -11.76 16.57 -6.25
N PHE A 147 -10.52 16.08 -6.38
CA PHE A 147 -9.49 16.68 -7.21
C PHE A 147 -9.95 16.83 -8.66
N LYS A 148 -9.62 17.96 -9.28
CA LYS A 148 -9.99 18.27 -10.67
C LYS A 148 -8.74 18.33 -11.55
N GLU A 149 -8.93 17.97 -12.81
CA GLU A 149 -7.91 18.22 -13.83
C GLU A 149 -7.54 19.72 -13.85
N GLY A 150 -6.25 20.01 -13.92
CA GLY A 150 -5.73 21.38 -13.84
C GLY A 150 -5.49 21.90 -12.42
N ASP A 151 -5.89 21.19 -11.36
CA ASP A 151 -5.54 21.57 -9.98
C ASP A 151 -4.03 21.40 -9.73
N SER A 152 -3.50 22.20 -8.78
CA SER A 152 -2.15 22.02 -8.24
C SER A 152 -2.16 21.15 -6.98
N VAL A 153 -1.17 20.26 -6.82
CA VAL A 153 -1.08 19.36 -5.66
C VAL A 153 0.27 19.43 -4.97
N PHE A 154 0.24 19.44 -3.64
CA PHE A 154 1.41 19.29 -2.77
C PHE A 154 1.39 17.94 -2.06
N VAL A 155 2.37 17.09 -2.36
CA VAL A 155 2.49 15.72 -1.82
C VAL A 155 3.53 15.68 -0.71
N VAL A 156 3.10 15.48 0.53
CA VAL A 156 4.03 15.28 1.64
C VAL A 156 4.52 13.84 1.63
N GLY A 157 5.84 13.63 1.50
CA GLY A 157 6.44 12.29 1.51
C GLY A 157 6.44 11.58 0.16
N GLY A 158 6.75 12.29 -0.93
CA GLY A 158 6.65 11.78 -2.31
C GLY A 158 7.52 10.58 -2.67
N ALA A 159 8.48 10.19 -1.82
CA ALA A 159 9.36 9.04 -2.06
C ALA A 159 8.91 7.75 -1.37
N GLY A 160 7.86 7.77 -0.55
CA GLY A 160 7.35 6.60 0.16
C GLY A 160 6.47 5.69 -0.69
N GLY A 161 6.03 4.56 -0.14
CA GLY A 161 5.20 3.60 -0.86
C GLY A 161 3.91 4.21 -1.45
N VAL A 162 3.19 5.02 -0.68
CA VAL A 162 2.00 5.76 -1.19
C VAL A 162 2.41 6.99 -1.99
N GLY A 163 3.34 7.81 -1.47
CA GLY A 163 3.75 9.07 -2.10
C GLY A 163 4.23 8.90 -3.54
N THR A 164 4.96 7.83 -3.84
CA THR A 164 5.42 7.53 -5.21
C THR A 164 4.27 7.32 -6.19
N LEU A 165 3.16 6.73 -5.74
CA LEU A 165 1.97 6.53 -6.55
C LEU A 165 1.11 7.79 -6.62
N VAL A 166 1.05 8.59 -5.55
CA VAL A 166 0.35 9.89 -5.55
C VAL A 166 0.97 10.83 -6.59
N VAL A 167 2.31 10.95 -6.63
CA VAL A 167 3.01 11.80 -7.60
C VAL A 167 2.72 11.35 -9.04
N GLN A 168 2.84 10.05 -9.31
CA GLN A 168 2.57 9.50 -10.65
C GLN A 168 1.10 9.69 -11.05
N LEU A 169 0.15 9.40 -10.15
CA LEU A 169 -1.28 9.55 -10.43
C LEU A 169 -1.66 11.01 -10.66
N ALA A 170 -1.16 11.94 -9.83
CA ALA A 170 -1.41 13.37 -10.01
C ALA A 170 -1.02 13.81 -11.42
N LYS A 171 0.20 13.50 -11.85
CA LYS A 171 0.73 13.97 -13.14
C LYS A 171 0.12 13.24 -14.32
N GLN A 172 0.09 11.91 -14.25
CA GLN A 172 -0.18 11.06 -15.40
C GLN A 172 -1.67 10.72 -15.53
N HIS A 173 -2.40 10.57 -14.43
CA HIS A 173 -3.79 10.09 -14.46
C HIS A 173 -4.81 11.21 -14.26
N PHE A 174 -4.58 12.10 -13.28
CA PHE A 174 -5.51 13.16 -12.91
C PHE A 174 -5.24 14.50 -13.59
N GLY A 175 -4.16 14.62 -14.37
CA GLY A 175 -3.87 15.82 -15.15
C GLY A 175 -3.62 17.05 -14.29
N ALA A 176 -2.92 16.89 -13.16
CA ALA A 176 -2.53 18.01 -12.32
C ALA A 176 -1.72 19.03 -13.13
N PHE A 177 -2.06 20.31 -13.01
CA PHE A 177 -1.30 21.40 -13.63
C PHE A 177 0.12 21.45 -13.08
N LYS A 178 0.25 21.24 -11.76
CA LYS A 178 1.52 21.27 -11.04
C LYS A 178 1.54 20.26 -9.91
N VAL A 179 2.61 19.47 -9.84
CA VAL A 179 2.88 18.50 -8.79
C VAL A 179 4.14 18.90 -8.03
N VAL A 180 3.99 19.25 -6.77
CA VAL A 180 5.10 19.50 -5.85
C VAL A 180 5.12 18.41 -4.80
N ALA A 181 6.30 17.89 -4.48
CA ALA A 181 6.42 16.82 -3.49
C ALA A 181 7.58 17.04 -2.53
N THR A 182 7.46 16.56 -1.29
CA THR A 182 8.57 16.61 -0.32
C THR A 182 9.34 15.29 -0.24
N CYS A 183 10.66 15.38 -0.12
CA CYS A 183 11.51 14.26 0.26
C CYS A 183 12.85 14.77 0.83
N SER A 184 13.73 13.88 1.27
CA SER A 184 15.10 14.24 1.65
C SER A 184 15.97 14.46 0.41
N THR A 185 17.06 15.21 0.54
CA THR A 185 18.01 15.55 -0.55
C THR A 185 18.35 14.38 -1.47
N SER A 186 18.71 13.23 -0.90
CA SER A 186 19.14 12.04 -1.66
C SER A 186 18.06 11.41 -2.54
N LYS A 187 16.79 11.79 -2.37
CA LYS A 187 15.64 11.25 -3.12
C LYS A 187 15.04 12.25 -4.11
N VAL A 188 15.61 13.46 -4.23
CA VAL A 188 15.06 14.53 -5.08
C VAL A 188 14.92 14.09 -6.54
N GLU A 189 16.00 13.59 -7.14
CA GLU A 189 15.97 13.16 -8.55
C GLU A 189 15.07 11.95 -8.78
N PHE A 190 14.98 11.06 -7.78
CA PHE A 190 14.03 9.96 -7.83
C PHE A 190 12.59 10.49 -7.89
N VAL A 191 12.19 11.41 -7.00
CA VAL A 191 10.82 11.94 -6.98
C VAL A 191 10.50 12.77 -8.24
N LYS A 192 11.45 13.55 -8.76
CA LYS A 192 11.29 14.23 -10.07
C LYS A 192 11.02 13.24 -11.19
N SER A 193 11.75 12.12 -11.23
CA SER A 193 11.57 11.09 -12.27
C SER A 193 10.18 10.44 -12.28
N LEU A 194 9.41 10.58 -11.19
CA LEU A 194 8.03 10.10 -11.07
C LEU A 194 7.00 11.07 -11.68
N GLY A 195 7.41 12.31 -12.00
CA GLY A 195 6.54 13.34 -12.56
C GLY A 195 6.30 14.55 -11.65
N ALA A 196 7.04 14.69 -10.54
CA ALA A 196 7.01 15.93 -9.76
C ALA A 196 7.66 17.07 -10.55
N ASP A 197 6.93 18.17 -10.72
CA ASP A 197 7.44 19.39 -11.38
C ASP A 197 8.47 20.10 -10.49
N MET A 198 8.27 20.07 -9.18
CA MET A 198 9.22 20.56 -8.19
C MET A 198 9.31 19.62 -6.99
N VAL A 199 10.45 19.62 -6.32
CA VAL A 199 10.66 18.88 -5.08
C VAL A 199 11.14 19.83 -4.00
N VAL A 200 10.49 19.77 -2.83
CA VAL A 200 10.92 20.48 -1.63
C VAL A 200 11.74 19.54 -0.76
N ASP A 201 13.00 19.90 -0.54
CA ASP A 201 13.84 19.21 0.42
C ASP A 201 13.48 19.63 1.84
N TYR A 202 12.79 18.76 2.57
CA TYR A 202 12.31 19.07 3.92
C TYR A 202 13.47 19.24 4.93
N THR A 203 14.68 18.82 4.59
CA THR A 203 15.86 18.99 5.46
C THR A 203 16.39 20.42 5.46
N THR A 204 16.02 21.22 4.45
CA THR A 204 16.49 22.60 4.27
C THR A 204 15.37 23.62 4.20
N THR A 205 14.14 23.21 3.89
CA THR A 205 13.00 24.11 3.68
C THR A 205 11.81 23.65 4.52
N LYS A 206 11.26 24.55 5.34
CA LYS A 206 10.06 24.28 6.12
C LYS A 206 8.81 24.68 5.33
N TYR A 207 7.66 24.10 5.66
CA TYR A 207 6.40 24.41 4.97
C TYR A 207 6.03 25.89 5.07
N GLN A 208 6.37 26.56 6.17
CA GLN A 208 6.08 27.96 6.41
C GLN A 208 6.84 28.90 5.46
N ASP A 209 7.98 28.44 4.93
CA ASP A 209 8.82 29.20 4.01
C ASP A 209 8.32 29.07 2.55
N ILE A 210 7.30 28.25 2.31
CA ILE A 210 6.69 28.04 0.99
C ILE A 210 5.58 29.06 0.79
N GLU A 211 5.87 30.07 -0.03
CA GLU A 211 4.91 31.14 -0.37
C GLU A 211 3.75 30.63 -1.23
N GLU A 212 4.04 29.74 -2.19
CA GLU A 212 3.04 29.16 -3.09
C GLU A 212 2.03 28.29 -2.34
N LYS A 213 0.74 28.43 -2.70
CA LYS A 213 -0.37 27.67 -2.11
C LYS A 213 -1.04 26.77 -3.15
N PHE A 214 -1.44 25.59 -2.70
CA PHE A 214 -1.89 24.49 -3.57
C PHE A 214 -3.40 24.24 -3.43
N ASP A 215 -4.02 23.80 -4.52
CA ASP A 215 -5.45 23.43 -4.57
C ASP A 215 -5.75 22.13 -3.80
N PHE A 216 -4.72 21.31 -3.57
CA PHE A 216 -4.82 20.09 -2.80
C PHE A 216 -3.51 19.79 -2.06
N VAL A 217 -3.59 19.43 -0.77
CA VAL A 217 -2.46 18.88 -0.02
C VAL A 217 -2.73 17.41 0.31
N TYR A 218 -1.84 16.54 -0.15
CA TYR A 218 -1.88 15.10 0.13
C TYR A 218 -0.77 14.75 1.12
N ASP A 219 -1.12 14.55 2.39
CA ASP A 219 -0.18 14.15 3.44
C ASP A 219 -0.09 12.63 3.58
N THR A 220 1.10 12.07 3.30
CA THR A 220 1.38 10.63 3.44
C THR A 220 2.22 10.26 4.68
N ILE A 221 2.51 11.24 5.53
CA ILE A 221 3.42 11.12 6.68
C ILE A 221 2.65 11.23 8.01
N GLY A 222 1.56 11.98 8.04
CA GLY A 222 0.83 12.33 9.26
C GLY A 222 1.21 13.69 9.85
N ASP A 223 1.78 14.59 9.04
CA ASP A 223 2.27 15.91 9.47
C ASP A 223 1.31 17.05 9.09
N SER A 224 0.03 16.73 8.94
CA SER A 224 -1.05 17.65 8.57
C SER A 224 -1.18 18.89 9.46
N LYS A 225 -0.69 18.84 10.71
CA LYS A 225 -0.58 20.03 11.57
C LYS A 225 0.33 21.11 10.97
N ASN A 226 1.41 20.70 10.33
CA ASN A 226 2.40 21.60 9.76
C ASN A 226 2.20 21.79 8.25
N SER A 227 1.83 20.74 7.52
CA SER A 227 1.69 20.80 6.06
C SER A 227 0.45 21.59 5.60
N ILE A 228 -0.59 21.75 6.42
CA ILE A 228 -1.80 22.53 6.08
C ILE A 228 -1.52 23.96 5.62
N VAL A 229 -0.40 24.57 6.05
CA VAL A 229 -0.06 25.96 5.72
C VAL A 229 0.25 26.18 4.25
N VAL A 230 0.47 25.11 3.46
CA VAL A 230 0.70 25.20 2.02
C VAL A 230 -0.59 25.04 1.21
N ALA A 231 -1.72 24.77 1.86
CA ALA A 231 -3.02 24.74 1.19
C ALA A 231 -3.51 26.17 0.89
N LYS A 232 -4.26 26.34 -0.21
CA LYS A 232 -5.12 27.51 -0.39
C LYS A 232 -6.22 27.52 0.67
N GLU A 233 -6.85 28.67 0.88
CA GLU A 233 -8.03 28.76 1.74
C GLU A 233 -9.14 27.82 1.21
N GLU A 234 -9.79 27.08 2.11
CA GLU A 234 -10.78 26.04 1.81
C GLU A 234 -10.32 24.87 0.92
N ALA A 235 -9.04 24.79 0.55
CA ALA A 235 -8.53 23.65 -0.21
C ALA A 235 -8.55 22.37 0.64
N PRO A 236 -8.92 21.22 0.05
CA PRO A 236 -8.86 19.95 0.74
C PRO A 236 -7.42 19.64 1.18
N VAL A 237 -7.28 19.18 2.42
CA VAL A 237 -6.08 18.53 2.92
C VAL A 237 -6.47 17.12 3.32
N VAL A 238 -5.80 16.13 2.72
CA VAL A 238 -6.00 14.70 3.02
C VAL A 238 -4.81 14.20 3.82
N ASP A 239 -5.07 13.46 4.90
CA ASP A 239 -4.08 12.74 5.67
C ASP A 239 -4.46 11.25 5.74
N ILE A 240 -3.54 10.36 5.39
CA ILE A 240 -3.77 8.91 5.42
C ILE A 240 -3.29 8.26 6.72
N THR A 241 -2.66 9.02 7.61
CA THR A 241 -2.19 8.54 8.91
C THR A 241 -3.28 8.74 9.94
N TRP A 242 -3.74 7.63 10.54
CA TRP A 242 -4.67 7.70 11.66
C TRP A 242 -3.94 7.73 13.02
N PRO A 243 -4.38 8.58 13.96
CA PRO A 243 -5.24 9.75 13.73
C PRO A 243 -4.46 10.89 13.01
N PRO A 244 -5.12 11.74 12.20
CA PRO A 244 -4.47 12.91 11.62
C PRO A 244 -3.93 13.84 12.71
N SER A 245 -2.77 14.45 12.48
CA SER A 245 -2.19 15.41 13.44
C SER A 245 -2.94 16.74 13.49
N ASN A 246 -3.82 17.01 12.52
CA ASN A 246 -4.71 18.16 12.50
C ASN A 246 -6.18 17.72 12.34
N PRO A 247 -7.08 18.05 13.29
CA PRO A 247 -8.48 17.59 13.24
C PRO A 247 -9.31 18.26 12.13
N LYS A 248 -8.81 19.32 11.47
CA LYS A 248 -9.52 20.00 10.37
C LYS A 248 -9.36 19.32 9.02
N VAL A 249 -8.43 18.38 8.89
CA VAL A 249 -8.13 17.71 7.62
C VAL A 249 -8.97 16.46 7.44
N ILE A 250 -9.07 16.01 6.19
CA ILE A 250 -9.82 14.82 5.83
C ILE A 250 -8.93 13.59 6.11
N TYR A 251 -9.32 12.77 7.09
CA TYR A 251 -8.74 11.44 7.20
C TYR A 251 -9.21 10.58 6.02
N SER A 252 -8.27 10.02 5.26
CA SER A 252 -8.59 9.14 4.13
C SER A 252 -8.17 7.70 4.42
N SER A 253 -9.15 6.87 4.70
CA SER A 253 -9.00 5.41 4.77
C SER A 253 -9.41 4.77 3.44
N LEU A 254 -8.59 3.85 2.93
CA LEU A 254 -8.85 3.17 1.67
C LEU A 254 -10.02 2.19 1.78
N THR A 255 -10.81 2.04 0.71
CA THR A 255 -11.74 0.91 0.56
C THR A 255 -11.06 -0.18 -0.26
N GLY A 256 -10.74 -1.31 0.37
CA GLY A 256 -9.98 -2.39 -0.26
C GLY A 256 -10.83 -3.17 -1.27
N ARG A 257 -10.86 -2.75 -2.55
CA ARG A 257 -11.61 -3.45 -3.61
C ARG A 257 -10.76 -3.65 -4.88
N GLY A 258 -10.85 -4.85 -5.44
CA GLY A 258 -10.20 -5.24 -6.69
C GLY A 258 -10.65 -4.39 -7.88
N GLU A 259 -11.90 -3.93 -7.89
CA GLU A 259 -12.44 -3.05 -8.95
C GLU A 259 -11.60 -1.77 -9.16
N SER A 260 -11.06 -1.19 -8.07
CA SER A 260 -10.19 -0.01 -8.16
C SER A 260 -8.86 -0.33 -8.85
N LEU A 261 -8.38 -1.57 -8.74
CA LEU A 261 -7.18 -2.05 -9.41
C LEU A 261 -7.45 -2.31 -10.90
N GLU A 262 -8.60 -2.90 -11.22
CA GLU A 262 -9.04 -3.15 -12.60
C GLU A 262 -9.13 -1.85 -13.42
N LYS A 263 -9.64 -0.77 -12.82
CA LYS A 263 -9.74 0.56 -13.46
C LYS A 263 -8.39 1.14 -13.88
N LEU A 264 -7.30 0.75 -13.22
CA LEU A 264 -5.94 1.21 -13.53
C LEU A 264 -5.12 0.20 -14.31
N LYS A 265 -5.68 -0.97 -14.66
CA LYS A 265 -4.96 -2.02 -15.40
C LYS A 265 -4.27 -1.50 -16.66
N SER A 266 -4.96 -0.69 -17.47
CA SER A 266 -4.39 -0.11 -18.69
C SER A 266 -3.23 0.86 -18.42
N CYS A 267 -3.29 1.63 -17.32
CA CYS A 267 -2.22 2.52 -16.89
C CYS A 267 -0.99 1.75 -16.41
N LEU A 268 -1.20 0.61 -15.75
CA LEU A 268 -0.13 -0.29 -15.29
C LEU A 268 0.52 -1.04 -16.47
N GLU A 269 -0.28 -1.58 -17.40
CA GLU A 269 0.22 -2.33 -18.56
C GLU A 269 0.98 -1.44 -19.56
N SER A 270 0.56 -0.18 -19.71
CA SER A 270 1.28 0.80 -20.54
C SER A 270 2.54 1.37 -19.87
N GLY A 271 2.77 1.08 -18.59
CA GLY A 271 3.86 1.66 -17.80
C GLY A 271 3.69 3.15 -17.52
N LYS A 272 2.49 3.70 -17.71
CA LYS A 272 2.14 5.09 -17.37
C LYS A 272 2.18 5.32 -15.85
N ILE A 273 1.74 4.32 -15.10
CA ILE A 273 1.94 4.20 -13.65
C ILE A 273 2.80 2.96 -13.41
N LYS A 274 3.88 3.11 -12.63
CA LYS A 274 4.87 2.06 -12.40
C LYS A 274 4.93 1.68 -10.93
N ALA A 275 5.13 0.38 -10.70
CA ALA A 275 5.52 -0.15 -9.40
C ALA A 275 6.91 0.40 -9.01
N MET A 276 7.06 0.81 -7.76
CA MET A 276 8.32 1.36 -7.23
C MET A 276 8.77 0.47 -6.08
N ILE A 277 9.59 -0.54 -6.37
CA ILE A 277 10.16 -1.43 -5.36
C ILE A 277 11.41 -0.76 -4.77
N ASP A 278 11.55 -0.84 -3.44
CA ASP A 278 12.73 -0.34 -2.75
C ASP A 278 13.99 -1.10 -3.22
N PRO A 279 15.09 -0.40 -3.55
CA PRO A 279 16.34 -1.04 -3.97
C PRO A 279 16.95 -2.02 -2.97
N SER A 280 16.56 -1.96 -1.70
CA SER A 280 17.02 -2.90 -0.67
C SER A 280 16.34 -4.27 -0.78
N GLY A 281 15.30 -4.40 -1.60
CA GLY A 281 14.57 -5.63 -1.87
C GLY A 281 14.57 -6.01 -3.37
N PRO A 282 13.77 -7.01 -3.75
CA PRO A 282 12.85 -7.76 -2.89
C PRO A 282 13.59 -8.64 -1.87
N TYR A 283 12.99 -8.82 -0.69
CA TYR A 283 13.50 -9.67 0.39
C TYR A 283 13.00 -11.10 0.20
N HIS A 284 13.80 -12.12 0.52
CA HIS A 284 13.30 -13.50 0.54
C HIS A 284 12.35 -13.71 1.72
N PHE A 285 11.43 -14.67 1.59
CA PHE A 285 10.48 -15.03 2.63
C PHE A 285 11.13 -15.34 4.00
N LYS A 286 12.32 -15.91 4.01
CA LYS A 286 13.09 -16.17 5.25
C LYS A 286 13.61 -14.89 5.94
N ASP A 287 13.65 -13.76 5.23
CA ASP A 287 14.24 -12.49 5.66
C ASP A 287 13.18 -11.45 6.07
N VAL A 288 11.95 -11.87 6.37
CA VAL A 288 10.83 -10.99 6.75
C VAL A 288 11.15 -10.09 7.96
N ILE A 289 11.91 -10.57 8.94
CA ILE A 289 12.35 -9.73 10.09
C ILE A 289 13.21 -8.56 9.59
N SER A 290 14.14 -8.80 8.66
CA SER A 290 14.97 -7.75 8.05
C SER A 290 14.15 -6.79 7.20
N ALA A 291 13.15 -7.30 6.46
CA ALA A 291 12.23 -6.47 5.68
C ALA A 291 11.40 -5.52 6.56
N PHE A 292 10.86 -6.02 7.68
CA PHE A 292 10.21 -5.17 8.70
C PHE A 292 11.19 -4.18 9.31
N GLY A 293 12.42 -4.60 9.60
CA GLY A 293 13.46 -3.72 10.12
C GLY A 293 13.73 -2.52 9.21
N HIS A 294 13.80 -2.74 7.89
CA HIS A 294 13.95 -1.66 6.91
C HIS A 294 12.70 -0.77 6.82
N LEU A 295 11.52 -1.37 6.73
CA LEU A 295 10.23 -0.65 6.68
C LEU A 295 10.07 0.30 7.88
N GLU A 296 10.39 -0.17 9.08
CA GLU A 296 10.22 0.55 10.35
C GLU A 296 11.19 1.71 10.51
N THR A 297 12.23 1.83 9.68
CA THR A 297 13.07 3.05 9.64
C THR A 297 12.35 4.27 9.07
N GLY A 298 11.25 4.06 8.33
CA GLY A 298 10.58 5.10 7.57
C GLY A 298 11.39 5.61 6.36
N ARG A 299 12.51 4.97 6.02
CA ARG A 299 13.42 5.42 4.97
C ARG A 299 13.23 4.74 3.62
N ALA A 300 12.23 3.87 3.49
CA ALA A 300 11.97 3.19 2.23
C ALA A 300 11.80 4.18 1.06
N ARG A 301 12.29 3.80 -0.12
CA ARG A 301 12.12 4.49 -1.39
C ARG A 301 11.22 3.65 -2.28
N GLY A 302 9.91 3.86 -2.16
CA GLY A 302 8.90 2.97 -2.71
C GLY A 302 8.46 1.89 -1.72
N LYS A 303 8.31 0.65 -2.20
CA LYS A 303 7.65 -0.46 -1.51
C LYS A 303 8.63 -1.56 -1.11
N VAL A 304 8.52 -2.02 0.13
CA VAL A 304 9.24 -3.18 0.64
C VAL A 304 8.47 -4.44 0.26
N VAL A 305 9.07 -5.28 -0.58
CA VAL A 305 8.45 -6.50 -1.13
C VAL A 305 9.16 -7.74 -0.59
N VAL A 306 8.39 -8.77 -0.30
CA VAL A 306 8.83 -10.12 0.07
C VAL A 306 8.46 -11.08 -1.07
N THR A 307 9.41 -11.92 -1.46
CA THR A 307 9.27 -12.91 -2.55
C THR A 307 9.90 -14.25 -2.13
N SER A 308 10.04 -15.19 -3.07
CA SER A 308 10.61 -16.52 -2.84
C SER A 308 9.91 -17.27 -1.70
N PHE A 309 8.58 -17.24 -1.74
CA PHE A 309 7.78 -18.08 -0.87
C PHE A 309 8.12 -19.55 -1.15
N PRO A 310 8.27 -20.39 -0.12
CA PRO A 310 8.54 -21.80 -0.35
C PRO A 310 7.39 -22.39 -1.16
N LEU A 311 7.73 -23.06 -2.25
CA LEU A 311 6.78 -23.82 -3.02
C LEU A 311 6.66 -25.19 -2.37
N PHE A 312 5.44 -25.64 -2.12
CA PHE A 312 5.21 -27.05 -1.85
C PHE A 312 5.64 -27.84 -3.07
N GLY A 313 6.62 -28.73 -2.86
CA GLY A 313 6.98 -29.80 -3.81
C GLY A 313 6.05 -30.99 -3.66
#